data_AF-A0A354GXN6-F1
#
_entry.id   AF-A0A354GXN6-F1
#
_cell.length_a   1.000
_cell.length_b   1.000
_cell.length_c   1.000
_cell.angle_alpha   90.00
_cell.angle_beta   90.00
_cell.angle_gamma   90.00
#
_symmetry.space_group_name_H-M   'P 1'
#
loop_
_entity.id
_entity.type
_entity.pdbx_description
1 polymer ?
#
loop_
_entity_poly.entity_id
_entity_poly.type
_entity_poly.pdbx_seq_one_letter_code
_entity_poly.pdbx_strand_id
1 'polypeptide(L)'
;MLPLFADAVPPGQNLLESIGTQNLMLYGAIAVGILLLLVILIFLMSRGKKRVNPESGLDEDLSEYPPAPGQPGARRLTVHGRPVRLRLVVVGPVGKRTIAEGGVEALLDEVLRGLGQIAQQDKPRIKIWPPQLSQQGFAPTFFRKTQCPDRAGKPSHWLLAAGPARAGGRPVLLGLAMWADDKGPMEQKILTETEWDEALQIKTI
;
A
#
# COMPACT_ATOMS: atom_id res chain seq x y z
N MET A 1 -71.62 -82.36 -15.90
CA MET A 1 -72.04 -81.15 -16.64
C MET A 1 -72.56 -80.16 -15.62
N LEU A 2 -71.74 -79.16 -15.25
CA LEU A 2 -72.11 -77.83 -14.71
C LEU A 2 -70.77 -77.06 -14.49
N PRO A 3 -70.57 -75.89 -15.11
CA PRO A 3 -69.38 -75.04 -14.95
C PRO A 3 -69.62 -74.07 -13.79
N LEU A 4 -68.60 -73.61 -13.03
CA LEU A 4 -68.83 -72.46 -12.15
C LEU A 4 -67.54 -71.75 -11.67
N PHE A 5 -67.46 -70.49 -12.09
CA PHE A 5 -66.73 -69.33 -11.54
C PHE A 5 -65.20 -69.31 -11.50
N ALA A 6 -64.63 -68.71 -12.55
CA ALA A 6 -63.41 -67.93 -12.48
C ALA A 6 -63.72 -66.60 -11.77
N ASP A 7 -63.12 -66.37 -10.61
CA ASP A 7 -63.17 -65.09 -9.92
C ASP A 7 -62.32 -64.05 -10.66
N ALA A 8 -63.00 -63.00 -11.15
CA ALA A 8 -62.37 -61.84 -11.75
C ALA A 8 -61.75 -60.96 -10.65
N VAL A 9 -60.42 -60.85 -10.66
CA VAL A 9 -59.67 -59.89 -9.84
C VAL A 9 -59.98 -58.47 -10.32
N PRO A 10 -60.46 -57.56 -9.46
CA PRO A 10 -60.84 -56.21 -9.88
C PRO A 10 -59.59 -55.35 -10.22
N PRO A 11 -59.58 -54.65 -11.37
CA PRO A 11 -58.49 -53.76 -11.76
C PRO A 11 -58.63 -52.43 -11.01
N GLY A 12 -58.09 -52.36 -9.78
CA GLY A 12 -58.22 -51.19 -8.90
C GLY A 12 -56.91 -50.53 -8.45
N GLN A 13 -55.74 -51.08 -8.76
CA GLN A 13 -54.48 -50.68 -8.10
C GLN A 13 -53.55 -49.77 -8.94
N ASN A 14 -53.83 -49.53 -10.22
CA ASN A 14 -52.89 -48.82 -11.10
C ASN A 14 -53.07 -47.28 -11.12
N LEU A 15 -54.10 -46.73 -10.47
CA LEU A 15 -54.39 -45.29 -10.51
C LEU A 15 -53.67 -44.47 -9.43
N LEU A 16 -53.32 -45.06 -8.29
CA LEU A 16 -52.66 -44.33 -7.20
C LEU A 16 -51.15 -44.14 -7.42
N GLU A 17 -50.48 -45.07 -8.12
CA GLU A 17 -49.05 -44.92 -8.47
C GLU A 17 -48.81 -43.84 -9.54
N SER A 18 -49.77 -43.62 -10.45
CA SER A 18 -49.66 -42.62 -11.51
C SER A 18 -49.77 -41.17 -11.00
N ILE A 19 -50.46 -40.94 -9.87
CA ILE A 19 -50.66 -39.59 -9.31
C ILE A 19 -49.45 -39.16 -8.47
N GLY A 20 -48.72 -40.11 -7.87
CA GLY A 20 -47.54 -39.81 -7.06
C GLY A 20 -46.31 -39.40 -7.87
N THR A 21 -46.13 -39.98 -9.07
CA THR A 21 -44.91 -39.80 -9.88
C THR A 21 -44.84 -38.44 -10.59
N GLN A 22 -45.96 -37.90 -11.05
CA GLN A 22 -45.99 -36.58 -11.72
C GLN A 22 -45.65 -35.42 -10.78
N ASN A 23 -46.18 -35.45 -9.56
CA ASN A 23 -45.88 -34.44 -8.55
C ASN A 23 -44.41 -34.47 -8.12
N LEU A 24 -43.83 -35.67 -7.99
CA LEU A 24 -42.42 -35.84 -7.61
C LEU A 24 -41.46 -35.24 -8.66
N MET A 25 -41.74 -35.43 -9.95
CA MET A 25 -40.95 -34.83 -11.02
C MET A 25 -41.03 -33.30 -11.03
N LEU A 26 -42.21 -32.74 -10.76
CA LEU A 26 -42.41 -31.30 -10.68
C LEU A 26 -41.63 -30.67 -9.52
N TYR A 27 -41.71 -31.25 -8.32
CA TYR A 27 -40.95 -30.77 -7.15
C TYR A 27 -39.43 -30.90 -7.36
N GLY A 28 -38.99 -31.99 -8.00
CA GLY A 28 -37.58 -32.17 -8.36
C GLY A 28 -37.07 -31.07 -9.30
N ALA A 29 -37.84 -30.74 -10.35
CA ALA A 29 -37.47 -29.69 -11.30
C ALA A 29 -37.40 -28.30 -10.63
N ILE A 30 -38.35 -28.00 -9.75
CA ILE A 30 -38.37 -26.73 -8.98
C ILE A 30 -37.15 -26.64 -8.06
N ALA A 31 -36.84 -27.72 -7.33
CA ALA A 31 -35.69 -27.75 -6.42
C ALA A 31 -34.37 -27.53 -7.16
N VAL A 32 -34.19 -28.18 -8.31
CA VAL A 32 -33.00 -27.98 -9.16
C VAL A 32 -32.94 -26.56 -9.71
N GLY A 33 -34.07 -25.99 -10.13
CA GLY A 33 -34.14 -24.60 -10.60
C GLY A 33 -33.75 -23.59 -9.52
N ILE A 34 -34.26 -23.77 -8.29
CA ILE A 34 -33.91 -22.93 -7.14
C ILE A 34 -32.41 -23.07 -6.81
N LEU A 35 -31.89 -24.30 -6.84
CA LEU A 35 -30.47 -24.55 -6.57
C LEU A 35 -29.58 -23.88 -7.62
N LEU A 36 -29.91 -24.00 -8.90
CA LEU A 36 -29.20 -23.34 -10.00
C LEU A 36 -29.25 -21.82 -9.85
N LEU A 37 -30.41 -21.26 -9.52
CA LEU A 37 -30.58 -19.83 -9.28
C LEU A 37 -29.68 -19.36 -8.12
N LEU A 38 -29.66 -20.10 -7.01
CA LEU A 38 -28.82 -19.78 -5.85
C LEU A 38 -27.33 -19.85 -6.19
N VAL A 39 -26.88 -20.89 -6.93
CA VAL A 39 -25.48 -21.01 -7.37
C VAL A 39 -25.08 -19.84 -8.26
N ILE A 40 -25.95 -19.45 -9.21
CA ILE A 40 -25.72 -18.30 -10.08
C ILE A 40 -25.65 -17.01 -9.24
N LEU A 41 -26.55 -16.82 -8.27
CA LEU A 41 -26.58 -15.62 -7.43
C LEU A 41 -25.32 -15.51 -6.56
N ILE A 42 -24.88 -16.61 -5.93
CA ILE A 42 -23.64 -16.67 -5.14
C ILE A 42 -22.43 -16.40 -6.04
N PHE A 43 -22.42 -16.93 -7.25
CA PHE A 43 -21.34 -16.70 -8.20
C PHE A 43 -21.29 -15.25 -8.70
N LEU A 44 -22.44 -14.60 -8.92
CA LEU A 44 -22.50 -13.17 -9.24
C LEU A 44 -22.06 -12.30 -8.06
N MET A 45 -22.46 -12.64 -6.83
CA MET A 45 -22.08 -11.88 -5.63
C MET A 45 -20.61 -12.08 -5.23
N SER A 46 -20.02 -13.25 -5.55
CA SER A 46 -18.60 -13.52 -5.30
C SER A 46 -17.66 -12.97 -6.37
N ARG A 47 -18.19 -12.56 -7.53
CA ARG A 47 -17.44 -11.84 -8.57
C ARG A 47 -17.12 -10.39 -8.16
N GLY A 48 -16.12 -10.25 -7.30
CA GLY A 48 -15.10 -9.23 -7.50
C GLY A 48 -15.34 -7.88 -6.82
N LYS A 49 -15.33 -7.86 -5.49
CA LYS A 49 -14.73 -6.69 -4.83
C LYS A 49 -13.23 -6.73 -5.14
N LYS A 50 -12.81 -6.06 -6.21
CA LYS A 50 -11.40 -5.84 -6.55
C LYS A 50 -10.78 -5.22 -5.30
N ARG A 51 -9.93 -5.98 -4.60
CA ARG A 51 -9.25 -5.49 -3.39
C ARG A 51 -8.41 -4.31 -3.86
N VAL A 52 -8.87 -3.09 -3.58
CA VAL A 52 -8.09 -1.88 -3.80
C VAL A 52 -6.84 -2.06 -2.97
N ASN A 53 -5.68 -2.16 -3.62
CA ASN A 53 -4.43 -2.25 -2.91
C ASN A 53 -4.13 -0.83 -2.36
N PRO A 54 -4.24 -0.59 -1.05
CA PRO A 54 -3.99 0.74 -0.48
C PRO A 54 -2.55 1.21 -0.69
N GLU A 55 -1.64 0.31 -1.09
CA GLU A 55 -0.25 0.62 -1.39
C GLU A 55 0.02 0.92 -2.87
N SER A 56 -1.00 0.94 -3.74
CA SER A 56 -0.81 1.26 -5.16
C SER A 56 -0.35 2.71 -5.32
N GLY A 57 0.81 2.92 -5.94
CA GLY A 57 1.37 4.26 -6.18
C GLY A 57 2.32 4.79 -5.10
N LEU A 58 2.68 3.95 -4.12
CA LEU A 58 3.72 4.26 -3.13
C LEU A 58 5.13 3.90 -3.62
N ASP A 59 5.24 3.09 -4.68
CA ASP A 59 6.50 2.65 -5.24
C ASP A 59 7.24 3.81 -5.91
N GLU A 60 8.51 3.99 -5.55
CA GLU A 60 9.41 5.01 -6.06
C GLU A 60 10.69 4.34 -6.60
N ASP A 61 11.03 4.60 -7.85
CA ASP A 61 12.28 4.15 -8.45
C ASP A 61 13.27 5.32 -8.53
N LEU A 62 14.32 5.27 -7.71
CA LEU A 62 15.34 6.31 -7.66
C LEU A 62 16.23 6.33 -8.90
N SER A 63 16.20 5.31 -9.76
CA SER A 63 16.91 5.30 -11.03
C SER A 63 16.34 6.31 -12.03
N GLU A 64 15.06 6.66 -11.91
CA GLU A 64 14.37 7.62 -12.76
C GLU A 64 14.63 9.08 -12.34
N TYR A 65 15.26 9.29 -11.17
CA TYR A 65 15.41 10.61 -10.61
C TYR A 65 16.61 11.31 -11.27
N PRO A 66 16.44 12.54 -11.78
CA PRO A 66 17.57 13.27 -12.34
C PRO A 66 18.60 13.55 -11.25
N PRO A 67 19.87 13.81 -11.62
CA PRO A 67 20.84 14.34 -10.66
C PRO A 67 20.33 15.65 -10.05
N ALA A 68 20.83 16.00 -8.87
CA ALA A 68 20.44 17.25 -8.21
C ALA A 68 20.73 18.45 -9.12
N PRO A 69 19.77 19.39 -9.27
CA PRO A 69 19.96 20.53 -10.16
C PRO A 69 21.05 21.45 -9.61
N GLY A 70 21.89 21.96 -10.52
CA GLY A 70 22.88 23.00 -10.23
C GLY A 70 23.98 22.60 -9.24
N GLN A 71 24.85 23.57 -8.96
CA GLN A 71 25.88 23.42 -7.94
C GLN A 71 25.25 23.47 -6.53
N PRO A 72 25.90 22.86 -5.51
CA PRO A 72 25.49 23.04 -4.13
C PRO A 72 25.44 24.53 -3.80
N GLY A 73 24.34 25.00 -3.19
CA GLY A 73 24.25 26.38 -2.72
C GLY A 73 25.06 26.62 -1.45
N ALA A 74 24.90 27.81 -0.86
CA ALA A 74 25.65 28.25 0.32
C ALA A 74 25.42 27.38 1.58
N ARG A 75 24.36 26.58 1.59
CA ARG A 75 24.05 25.63 2.66
C ARG A 75 24.03 24.21 2.11
N ARG A 76 24.57 23.29 2.89
CA ARG A 76 24.71 21.89 2.50
C ARG A 76 24.18 20.97 3.60
N LEU A 77 23.32 20.05 3.19
CA LEU A 77 22.90 18.94 4.04
C LEU A 77 24.04 17.93 4.12
N THR A 78 24.30 17.43 5.32
CA THR A 78 25.28 16.39 5.58
C THR A 78 24.65 15.29 6.43
N VAL A 79 25.00 14.04 6.12
CA VAL A 79 24.61 12.85 6.90
C VAL A 79 25.89 12.30 7.51
N HIS A 80 26.02 12.34 8.84
CA HIS A 80 27.25 11.93 9.53
C HIS A 80 28.52 12.59 8.96
N GLY A 81 28.42 13.89 8.61
CA GLY A 81 29.51 14.66 8.02
C GLY A 81 29.74 14.46 6.52
N ARG A 82 29.10 13.46 5.89
CA ARG A 82 29.17 13.27 4.43
C ARG A 82 28.19 14.22 3.73
N PRO A 83 28.63 15.01 2.74
CA PRO A 83 27.75 15.90 1.99
C PRO A 83 26.73 15.12 1.15
N VAL A 84 25.47 15.56 1.20
CA VAL A 84 24.37 14.98 0.44
C VAL A 84 23.48 16.03 -0.20
N ARG A 85 22.73 15.62 -1.22
CA ARG A 85 21.67 16.39 -1.88
C ARG A 85 20.33 15.67 -1.69
N LEU A 86 19.27 16.41 -1.39
CA LEU A 86 17.95 15.83 -1.19
C LEU A 86 17.29 15.52 -2.55
N ARG A 87 16.79 14.30 -2.76
CA ARG A 87 16.17 13.89 -4.03
C ARG A 87 14.73 13.43 -3.91
N LEU A 88 14.38 12.78 -2.79
CA LEU A 88 13.01 12.36 -2.48
C LEU A 88 12.67 12.76 -1.05
N VAL A 89 11.48 13.33 -0.89
CA VAL A 89 10.83 13.56 0.40
C VAL A 89 9.49 12.87 0.38
N VAL A 90 9.32 11.90 1.27
CA VAL A 90 8.06 11.23 1.54
C VAL A 90 7.55 11.70 2.90
N VAL A 91 6.31 12.19 2.93
CA VAL A 91 5.65 12.61 4.16
C VAL A 91 4.39 11.78 4.37
N GLY A 92 4.29 11.10 5.50
CA GLY A 92 3.10 10.36 5.92
C GLY A 92 2.45 11.05 7.13
N PRO A 93 1.20 11.53 7.03
CA PRO A 93 0.52 12.06 8.20
C PRO A 93 0.19 10.94 9.20
N VAL A 94 0.28 11.26 10.49
CA VAL A 94 -0.17 10.39 11.58
C VAL A 94 -1.62 10.71 11.92
N GLY A 95 -2.50 9.70 11.89
CA GLY A 95 -3.93 9.86 12.20
C GLY A 95 -4.75 10.43 11.05
N LYS A 96 -5.73 11.31 11.33
CA LYS A 96 -6.68 11.83 10.32
C LYS A 96 -6.27 13.18 9.69
N ARG A 97 -5.08 13.68 9.99
CA ARG A 97 -4.64 14.99 9.53
C ARG A 97 -4.18 14.92 8.08
N THR A 98 -4.45 15.97 7.32
CA THR A 98 -4.00 16.12 5.93
C THR A 98 -2.82 17.09 5.88
N ILE A 99 -1.86 16.80 5.00
CA ILE A 99 -0.72 17.68 4.71
C ILE A 99 -0.92 18.16 3.26
N ALA A 100 -0.84 19.47 3.04
CA ALA A 100 -0.90 20.03 1.70
C ALA A 100 0.50 19.98 1.06
N GLU A 101 0.60 19.72 -0.24
CA GLU A 101 1.88 19.64 -0.96
C GLU A 101 2.73 20.90 -0.80
N GLY A 102 2.12 22.09 -0.93
CA GLY A 102 2.80 23.37 -0.73
C GLY A 102 3.26 23.65 0.71
N GLY A 103 2.82 22.86 1.69
CA GLY A 103 3.21 23.02 3.09
C GLY A 103 4.40 22.16 3.51
N VAL A 104 4.92 21.30 2.61
CA VAL A 104 5.97 20.34 2.97
C VAL A 104 7.29 21.03 3.32
N GLU A 105 7.66 22.11 2.64
CA GLU A 105 8.90 22.83 2.93
C GLU A 105 8.91 23.46 4.33
N ALA A 106 7.80 24.09 4.73
CA ALA A 106 7.63 24.63 6.08
C ALA A 106 7.65 23.50 7.12
N LEU A 107 7.01 22.37 6.82
CA LEU A 107 7.04 21.17 7.66
C LEU A 107 8.46 20.63 7.83
N LEU A 108 9.26 20.58 6.76
CA LEU A 108 10.65 20.16 6.84
C LEU A 108 11.49 21.10 7.70
N ASP A 109 11.26 22.42 7.61
CA ASP A 109 11.95 23.41 8.44
C ASP A 109 11.57 23.30 9.92
N GLU A 110 10.33 22.90 10.21
CA GLU A 110 9.87 22.58 11.58
C GLU A 110 10.51 21.28 12.13
N VAL A 111 10.87 20.33 11.26
CA VAL A 111 11.56 19.07 11.66
C VAL A 111 13.04 19.31 11.89
N LEU A 112 13.71 19.98 10.95
CA LEU A 112 15.12 20.32 11.03
C LEU A 112 15.29 21.72 10.44
N ARG A 113 15.71 22.67 11.28
CA ARG A 113 15.85 24.07 10.89
C ARG A 113 16.80 24.21 9.69
N GLY A 114 16.30 24.81 8.61
CA GLY A 114 17.00 25.01 7.35
C GLY A 114 16.70 23.94 6.29
N LEU A 115 16.07 22.81 6.65
CA LEU A 115 15.82 21.72 5.70
C LEU A 115 14.81 22.12 4.62
N GLY A 116 13.85 22.99 4.94
CA GLY A 116 12.93 23.56 3.95
C GLY A 116 13.66 24.34 2.84
N GLN A 117 14.70 25.11 3.21
CA GLN A 117 15.52 25.84 2.24
C GLN A 117 16.37 24.91 1.37
N ILE A 118 16.91 23.83 1.97
CA ILE A 118 17.60 22.79 1.21
C ILE A 118 16.65 22.12 0.21
N ALA A 119 15.41 21.84 0.62
CA ALA A 119 14.41 21.28 -0.29
C ALA A 119 14.09 22.25 -1.45
N GLN A 120 13.93 23.55 -1.18
CA GLN A 120 13.73 24.56 -2.24
C GLN A 120 14.90 24.59 -3.25
N GLN A 121 16.13 24.48 -2.75
CA GLN A 121 17.34 24.49 -3.57
C GLN A 121 17.46 23.21 -4.41
N ASP A 122 17.32 22.05 -3.77
CA ASP A 122 17.57 20.76 -4.40
C ASP A 122 16.38 20.26 -5.23
N LYS A 123 15.20 20.88 -5.04
CA LYS A 123 13.94 20.55 -5.72
C LYS A 123 13.70 19.04 -5.72
N PRO A 124 13.65 18.39 -4.54
CA PRO A 124 13.41 16.97 -4.46
C PRO A 124 11.99 16.68 -4.95
N ARG A 125 11.76 15.44 -5.38
CA ARG A 125 10.40 14.96 -5.59
C ARG A 125 9.72 14.86 -4.23
N ILE A 126 8.56 15.48 -4.10
CA ILE A 126 7.76 15.45 -2.87
C ILE A 126 6.60 14.47 -3.08
N LYS A 127 6.40 13.57 -2.11
CA LYS A 127 5.33 12.59 -2.09
C LYS A 127 4.63 12.60 -0.75
N ILE A 128 3.32 12.77 -0.78
CA ILE A 128 2.48 12.65 0.42
C ILE A 128 1.86 11.26 0.39
N TRP A 129 2.29 10.41 1.31
CA TRP A 129 1.69 9.10 1.48
C TRP A 129 0.35 9.20 2.20
N PRO A 130 -0.56 8.22 2.01
CA PRO A 130 -1.79 8.14 2.77
C PRO A 130 -1.51 8.15 4.28
N PRO A 131 -2.49 8.56 5.11
CA PRO A 131 -2.30 8.52 6.55
C PRO A 131 -1.97 7.13 7.05
N GLN A 132 -0.91 7.03 7.84
CA GLN A 132 -0.38 5.74 8.30
C GLN A 132 -0.93 5.42 9.68
N LEU A 133 -1.35 4.16 9.86
CA LEU A 133 -1.89 3.67 11.14
C LEU A 133 -0.79 3.31 12.15
N SER A 134 0.43 3.02 11.68
CA SER A 134 1.55 2.62 12.51
C SER A 134 2.79 3.44 12.18
N GLN A 135 3.39 4.03 13.22
CA GLN A 135 4.68 4.71 13.10
C GLN A 135 5.81 3.71 12.84
N GLN A 136 5.77 2.54 13.51
CA GLN A 136 6.80 1.50 13.39
C GLN A 136 6.84 0.87 11.99
N GLY A 137 5.68 0.75 11.33
CA GLY A 137 5.57 0.16 10.00
C GLY A 137 6.03 1.08 8.86
N PHE A 138 6.19 2.38 9.12
CA PHE A 138 6.49 3.36 8.09
C PHE A 138 7.87 3.18 7.48
N ALA A 139 8.94 3.21 8.30
CA ALA A 139 10.31 3.15 7.78
C ALA A 139 10.60 1.87 6.96
N PRO A 140 10.22 0.65 7.43
CA PRO A 140 10.35 -0.56 6.61
C PRO A 140 9.55 -0.51 5.31
N THR A 141 8.38 0.15 5.31
CA THR A 141 7.56 0.32 4.10
C THR A 141 8.20 1.31 3.15
N PHE A 142 8.71 2.45 3.64
CA PHE A 142 9.48 3.41 2.87
C PHE A 142 10.68 2.76 2.18
N PHE A 143 11.49 1.98 2.89
CA PHE A 143 12.65 1.29 2.29
C PHE A 143 12.25 0.22 1.28
N ARG A 144 11.19 -0.55 1.55
CA ARG A 144 10.68 -1.56 0.61
C ARG A 144 10.13 -0.93 -0.68
N LYS A 145 9.49 0.24 -0.55
CA LYS A 145 8.83 0.95 -1.65
C LYS A 145 9.77 1.88 -2.42
N THR A 146 10.93 2.19 -1.87
CA THR A 146 11.93 3.05 -2.53
C THR A 146 13.06 2.19 -3.09
N GLN A 147 13.02 1.93 -4.40
CA GLN A 147 14.01 1.12 -5.09
C GLN A 147 15.25 1.95 -5.40
N CYS A 148 16.41 1.48 -4.95
CA CYS A 148 17.69 2.06 -5.35
C CYS A 148 18.23 1.38 -6.63
N PRO A 149 18.85 2.12 -7.56
CA PRO A 149 19.45 1.56 -8.77
C PRO A 149 20.64 0.63 -8.47
N ASP A 150 21.36 0.88 -7.38
CA ASP A 150 22.52 0.09 -6.99
C ASP A 150 22.08 -1.21 -6.30
N ARG A 151 22.76 -2.31 -6.62
CA ARG A 151 22.49 -3.61 -5.98
C ARG A 151 22.90 -3.59 -4.50
N ALA A 152 22.13 -4.26 -3.65
CA ALA A 152 22.48 -4.47 -2.26
C ALA A 152 23.92 -4.99 -2.11
N GLY A 153 24.68 -4.40 -1.18
CA GLY A 153 26.08 -4.73 -0.92
C GLY A 153 27.10 -4.04 -1.84
N LYS A 154 26.66 -3.31 -2.89
CA LYS A 154 27.57 -2.46 -3.68
C LYS A 154 27.63 -1.04 -3.10
N PRO A 155 28.76 -0.34 -3.28
CA PRO A 155 28.82 1.08 -2.96
C PRO A 155 27.79 1.87 -3.76
N SER A 156 27.05 2.73 -3.09
CA SER A 156 25.98 3.57 -3.65
C SER A 156 26.18 5.02 -3.22
N HIS A 157 25.67 5.94 -4.04
CA HIS A 157 25.47 7.34 -3.61
C HIS A 157 24.21 7.49 -2.76
N TRP A 158 23.30 6.52 -2.79
CA TRP A 158 22.01 6.63 -2.14
C TRP A 158 22.08 6.34 -0.64
N LEU A 159 21.45 7.25 0.10
CA LEU A 159 21.24 7.21 1.53
C LEU A 159 19.75 7.34 1.79
N LEU A 160 19.17 6.35 2.47
CA LEU A 160 17.76 6.37 2.83
C LEU A 160 17.65 6.57 4.35
N ALA A 161 16.85 7.53 4.78
CA ALA A 161 16.55 7.75 6.19
C ALA A 161 15.03 7.85 6.38
N ALA A 162 14.47 7.16 7.36
CA ALA A 162 13.04 7.24 7.62
C ALA A 162 12.68 7.03 9.09
N GLY A 163 11.63 7.69 9.55
CA GLY A 163 11.21 7.62 10.94
C GLY A 163 10.08 8.57 11.32
N PRO A 164 9.57 8.48 12.56
CA PRO A 164 8.75 9.54 13.14
C PRO A 164 9.57 10.81 13.34
N ALA A 165 8.94 11.96 13.12
CA ALA A 165 9.49 13.29 13.33
C ALA A 165 8.42 14.20 13.95
N ARG A 166 8.82 15.38 14.43
CA ARG A 166 7.89 16.41 14.91
C ARG A 166 7.99 17.67 14.08
N ALA A 167 6.85 18.17 13.63
CA ALA A 167 6.73 19.44 12.93
C ALA A 167 5.72 20.33 13.65
N GLY A 168 6.21 21.39 14.32
CA GLY A 168 5.36 22.30 15.08
C GLY A 168 4.58 21.60 16.19
N GLY A 169 5.24 20.65 16.89
CA GLY A 169 4.63 19.82 17.94
C GLY A 169 3.69 18.72 17.43
N ARG A 170 3.56 18.55 16.11
CA ARG A 170 2.68 17.53 15.50
C ARG A 170 3.51 16.33 15.06
N PRO A 171 3.09 15.10 15.36
CA PRO A 171 3.78 13.90 14.88
C PRO A 171 3.56 13.73 13.37
N VAL A 172 4.65 13.49 12.65
CA VAL A 172 4.65 13.18 11.22
C VAL A 172 5.61 12.02 10.96
N LEU A 173 5.40 11.29 9.87
CA LEU A 173 6.34 10.28 9.40
C LEU A 173 7.09 10.84 8.20
N LEU A 174 8.41 10.78 8.26
CA LEU A 174 9.29 11.38 7.27
C LEU A 174 10.22 10.34 6.69
N GLY A 175 10.26 10.23 5.37
CA GLY A 175 11.21 9.42 4.62
C GLY A 175 11.99 10.32 3.67
N LEU A 176 13.32 10.21 3.68
CA LEU A 176 14.23 10.98 2.84
C LEU A 176 15.08 10.02 2.01
N ALA A 177 15.17 10.25 0.70
CA ALA A 177 16.24 9.70 -0.12
C ALA A 177 17.21 10.81 -0.52
N MET A 178 18.47 10.59 -0.20
CA MET A 178 19.55 11.57 -0.33
C MET A 178 20.65 10.99 -1.22
N TRP A 179 21.26 11.85 -2.03
CA TRP A 179 22.36 11.52 -2.93
C TRP A 179 23.67 12.09 -2.37
N ALA A 180 24.60 11.24 -1.98
CA ALA A 180 25.93 11.62 -1.53
C ALA A 180 26.88 11.97 -2.67
N ASP A 181 27.83 12.86 -2.42
CA ASP A 181 28.91 13.14 -3.37
C ASP A 181 29.76 11.90 -3.66
N ASP A 182 30.15 11.20 -2.60
CA ASP A 182 30.99 10.02 -2.67
C ASP A 182 30.18 8.74 -2.46
N LYS A 183 30.54 7.69 -3.21
CA LYS A 183 29.97 6.36 -3.00
C LYS A 183 30.43 5.81 -1.66
N GLY A 184 29.48 5.29 -0.89
CA GLY A 184 29.76 4.53 0.32
C GLY A 184 28.89 3.28 0.39
N PRO A 185 28.91 2.53 1.49
CA PRO A 185 27.92 1.48 1.72
C PRO A 185 26.50 2.06 1.57
N MET A 186 25.61 1.32 0.91
CA MET A 186 24.20 1.70 0.88
C MET A 186 23.64 1.64 2.31
N GLU A 187 23.23 2.80 2.82
CA GLU A 187 22.74 2.94 4.18
C GLU A 187 21.23 3.17 4.17
N GLN A 188 20.52 2.35 4.94
CA GLN A 188 19.12 2.55 5.30
C GLN A 188 19.08 2.80 6.81
N LYS A 189 18.71 4.01 7.22
CA LYS A 189 18.71 4.40 8.62
C LYS A 189 17.29 4.65 9.10
N ILE A 190 16.86 3.83 10.06
CA ILE A 190 15.66 4.10 10.83
C ILE A 190 16.03 5.15 11.87
N LEU A 191 15.30 6.27 11.90
CA LEU A 191 15.50 7.35 12.86
C LEU A 191 14.31 7.42 13.81
N THR A 192 14.56 7.79 15.05
CA THR A 192 13.55 8.19 16.04
C THR A 192 13.33 9.70 16.01
N GLU A 193 12.32 10.20 16.74
CA GLU A 193 11.97 11.62 16.75
C GLU A 193 13.15 12.54 17.13
N THR A 194 14.08 12.07 17.97
CA THR A 194 15.22 12.86 18.48
C THR A 194 16.50 12.69 17.66
N GLU A 195 16.59 11.66 16.81
CA GLU A 195 17.83 11.35 16.08
C GLU A 195 17.97 12.14 14.77
N TRP A 196 16.94 12.88 14.35
CA TRP A 196 16.99 13.69 13.13
C TRP A 196 18.08 14.76 13.19
N ASP A 197 18.18 15.50 14.29
CA ASP A 197 19.20 16.55 14.49
C ASP A 197 20.63 15.99 14.59
N GLU A 198 20.77 14.77 15.11
CA GLU A 198 22.07 14.11 15.22
C GLU A 198 22.53 13.51 13.89
N ALA A 199 21.60 12.88 13.16
CA ALA A 199 21.89 12.24 11.88
C ALA A 199 22.10 13.25 10.75
N LEU A 200 21.31 14.32 10.73
CA LEU A 200 21.28 15.33 9.69
C LEU A 200 21.81 16.66 10.21
N GLN A 201 22.81 17.21 9.52
CA GLN A 201 23.37 18.50 9.87
C GLN A 201 23.40 19.40 8.64
N ILE A 202 22.99 20.66 8.81
CA ILE A 202 23.08 21.68 7.77
C ILE A 202 24.28 22.55 8.07
N LYS A 203 25.25 22.57 7.15
CA LYS A 203 26.47 23.38 7.25
C LYS A 203 26.44 24.50 6.22
N THR A 204 26.87 25.68 6.64
CA THR A 204 27.19 26.78 5.71
C THR A 204 28.58 26.50 5.14
N ILE A 205 28.70 26.52 3.81
CA ILE A 205 29.99 26.38 3.10
C ILE A 205 30.66 27.74 2.96
#